data_AF-A0A1B8PI34-F1
#
_entry.id   AF-A0A1B8PI34-F1
#
_cell.length_a   1.000
_cell.length_b   1.000
_cell.length_c   1.000
_cell.angle_alpha   90.00
_cell.angle_beta   90.00
_cell.angle_gamma   90.00
#
_symmetry.space_group_name_H-M   'P 1'
#
loop_
_entity.id
_entity.type
_entity.pdbx_description
1 polymer ?
#
loop_
_entity_poly.entity_id
_entity_poly.type
_entity_poly.pdbx_seq_one_letter_code
_entity_poly.pdbx_strand_id
1 'polypeptide(L)'
;MFNLGLFELGLFGVIALIILGPEKLIITARTLGKWYGHFRRMSARLQSELVSELELTEVQNALNAQIDEIRASEAKLKTQIQQLQTKLYQAEQMARTNQNEILNHLQGGQDAQTDSINLQYNTIPLTHQFFLLGDYDKKRRLPPAPFLPNHKADRLLYRRGV
;
A
#
# COMPACT_ATOMS: atom_id res chain seq x y z
N MET A 1 12.65 -16.20 9.93
CA MET A 1 12.61 -17.55 10.53
C MET A 1 12.95 -17.41 12.01
N PHE A 2 11.94 -17.45 12.89
CA PHE A 2 12.16 -17.41 14.33
C PHE A 2 12.44 -18.83 14.81
N ASN A 3 13.72 -19.17 14.95
CA ASN A 3 14.14 -20.43 15.55
C ASN A 3 14.08 -20.28 17.08
N LEU A 4 12.88 -20.36 17.64
CA LEU A 4 12.69 -20.42 19.10
C LEU A 4 12.92 -21.86 19.56
N GLY A 5 14.19 -22.25 19.63
CA GLY A 5 14.61 -23.52 20.23
C GLY A 5 14.71 -23.43 21.76
N LEU A 6 14.96 -24.58 22.39
CA LEU A 6 15.22 -24.65 23.83
C LEU A 6 16.49 -23.86 24.21
N PHE A 7 17.49 -23.80 23.32
CA PHE A 7 18.74 -23.08 23.56
C PHE A 7 18.53 -21.56 23.58
N GLU A 8 17.80 -21.02 22.59
CA GLU A 8 17.47 -19.61 22.53
C GLU A 8 16.59 -19.19 23.71
N LEU A 9 15.61 -20.01 24.10
CA LEU A 9 14.80 -19.76 25.28
C LEU A 9 15.65 -19.73 26.57
N GLY A 10 16.61 -20.65 26.69
CA GLY A 10 17.58 -20.66 27.79
C GLY A 10 18.43 -19.40 27.85
N LEU A 11 18.94 -18.94 26.71
CA LEU A 11 19.71 -17.70 26.61
C LEU A 11 18.88 -16.47 27.02
N PHE A 12 17.63 -16.37 26.55
CA PHE A 12 16.71 -15.33 27.01
C PHE A 12 16.42 -15.43 28.51
N GLY A 13 16.31 -16.63 29.06
CA GLY A 13 16.17 -16.86 30.50
C GLY A 13 17.37 -16.32 31.29
N VAL A 14 18.60 -16.58 30.83
CA VAL A 14 19.82 -16.04 31.44
C VAL A 14 19.86 -14.52 31.37
N ILE A 15 19.53 -13.93 30.21
CA ILE A 15 19.47 -12.47 30.05
C ILE A 15 18.42 -11.87 30.99
N ALA A 16 17.24 -12.48 31.08
CA ALA A 16 16.18 -12.05 31.99
C ALA A 16 16.61 -12.15 33.46
N LEU A 17 17.36 -13.19 33.83
CA LEU A 17 17.93 -13.33 35.19
C LEU A 17 18.93 -12.21 35.49
N ILE A 18 19.76 -11.82 34.53
CA ILE A 18 20.74 -10.73 34.73
C ILE A 18 20.03 -9.38 34.89
N ILE A 19 19.06 -9.08 34.03
CA ILE A 19 18.37 -7.78 34.00
C ILE A 19 17.43 -7.63 35.21
N LEU A 20 16.62 -8.67 35.45
CA LEU A 20 15.51 -8.61 36.38
C LEU A 20 15.91 -9.16 37.76
N GLY A 21 16.84 -10.11 37.80
CA GLY A 21 17.22 -10.87 38.99
C GLY A 21 16.42 -12.18 39.14
N PRO A 22 17.00 -13.21 39.77
CA PRO A 22 16.34 -14.51 39.97
C PRO A 22 15.05 -14.44 40.76
N GLU A 23 14.98 -13.56 41.76
CA GLU A 23 13.79 -13.38 42.59
C GLU A 23 12.64 -12.80 41.79
N LYS A 24 12.91 -11.77 40.98
CA LYS A 24 11.88 -11.05 40.24
C LYS A 24 11.41 -11.81 38.99
N LEU A 25 12.25 -12.63 38.35
CA LEU A 25 11.83 -13.46 37.22
C LEU A 25 10.73 -14.45 37.64
N ILE A 26 10.92 -15.15 38.77
CA ILE A 26 9.93 -16.10 39.29
C ILE A 26 8.61 -15.38 39.63
N ILE A 27 8.70 -14.19 40.24
CA ILE A 27 7.52 -13.37 40.57
C ILE A 27 6.78 -12.95 39.27
N THR A 28 7.51 -12.47 38.26
CA THR A 28 6.93 -12.07 36.96
C THR A 28 6.32 -13.25 36.22
N ALA A 29 6.98 -14.42 36.21
CA ALA A 29 6.44 -15.62 35.61
C ALA A 29 5.12 -16.06 36.26
N ARG A 30 5.01 -15.95 37.59
CA ARG A 30 3.75 -16.21 38.33
C ARG A 30 2.66 -15.21 37.93
N THR A 31 2.99 -13.93 37.79
CA THR A 31 2.03 -12.89 37.41
C THR A 31 1.55 -13.05 35.97
N LEU A 32 2.48 -13.26 35.03
CA LEU A 32 2.18 -13.54 33.62
C LEU A 32 1.38 -14.82 33.46
N GLY A 33 1.70 -15.87 34.23
CA GLY A 33 0.95 -17.11 34.24
C GLY A 33 -0.51 -16.93 34.69
N LYS A 34 -0.75 -16.11 35.73
CA LYS A 34 -2.11 -15.75 36.17
C LYS A 34 -2.88 -15.00 35.08
N TRP A 35 -2.24 -14.03 34.43
CA TRP A 35 -2.84 -13.26 33.32
C TRP A 35 -3.14 -14.13 32.11
N TYR A 36 -2.20 -15.00 31.71
CA TYR A 36 -2.39 -15.94 30.61
C TYR A 36 -3.53 -16.92 30.91
N GLY A 37 -3.60 -17.44 32.14
CA GLY A 37 -4.68 -18.31 32.58
C GLY A 37 -6.05 -17.62 32.56
N HIS A 38 -6.11 -16.35 32.97
CA HIS A 38 -7.33 -15.54 32.89
C HIS A 38 -7.75 -15.31 31.44
N PHE A 39 -6.81 -14.92 30.56
CA PHE A 39 -7.06 -14.74 29.14
C PHE A 39 -7.53 -16.03 28.46
N ARG A 40 -6.89 -17.16 28.77
CA ARG A 40 -7.27 -18.49 28.26
C ARG A 40 -8.69 -18.88 28.66
N ARG A 41 -9.11 -18.55 29.88
CA ARG A 41 -10.49 -18.79 30.36
C ARG A 41 -11.48 -17.83 29.72
N MET A 42 -11.11 -16.56 29.54
CA MET A 42 -11.93 -15.56 28.88
C MET A 42 -12.18 -15.93 27.41
N SER A 43 -11.14 -16.35 26.68
CA SER A 43 -11.31 -16.82 25.30
C SER A 43 -12.15 -18.09 25.20
N ALA A 44 -12.01 -19.04 26.13
CA ALA A 44 -12.85 -20.23 26.18
C ALA A 44 -14.33 -19.91 26.47
N ARG A 45 -14.62 -18.90 27.31
CA ARG A 45 -15.98 -18.42 27.57
C ARG A 45 -16.57 -17.72 26.35
N LEU A 46 -15.82 -16.83 25.70
CA LEU A 46 -16.24 -16.20 24.45
C LEU A 46 -16.55 -17.26 23.38
N GLN A 47 -15.70 -18.28 23.24
CA GLN A 47 -15.97 -19.40 22.33
C GLN A 47 -17.25 -20.15 22.72
N SER A 48 -17.45 -20.46 24.00
CA SER A 48 -18.63 -21.20 24.48
C SER A 48 -19.92 -20.41 24.34
N GLU A 49 -19.90 -19.10 24.59
CA GLU A 49 -21.07 -18.21 24.51
C GLU A 49 -21.40 -17.86 23.05
N LEU A 50 -20.37 -17.65 22.20
CA LEU A 50 -20.56 -17.51 20.75
C LEU A 50 -21.12 -18.80 20.12
N VAL A 51 -20.74 -19.98 20.62
CA VAL A 51 -21.21 -21.26 20.09
C VAL A 51 -22.62 -21.63 20.59
N SER A 52 -23.08 -21.07 21.72
CA SER A 52 -24.40 -21.41 22.28
C SER A 52 -25.55 -20.49 21.85
N GLU A 53 -25.28 -19.28 21.36
CA GLU A 53 -26.31 -18.32 20.90
C GLU A 53 -26.27 -17.97 19.40
N LEU A 54 -25.18 -18.25 18.68
CA LEU A 54 -25.15 -18.09 17.22
C LEU A 54 -25.42 -19.43 16.56
N GLU A 55 -26.49 -19.52 15.78
CA GLU A 55 -26.61 -20.56 14.75
C GLU A 55 -25.32 -20.55 13.92
N LEU A 56 -24.49 -21.59 14.11
CA LEU A 56 -23.16 -21.75 13.48
C LEU A 56 -23.17 -21.58 11.95
N THR A 57 -24.34 -21.62 11.33
CA THR A 57 -24.58 -21.37 9.92
C THR A 57 -24.36 -19.91 9.53
N GLU A 58 -24.78 -18.92 10.33
CA GLU A 58 -24.86 -17.52 9.84
C GLU A 58 -23.52 -16.79 9.83
N VAL A 59 -22.69 -16.94 10.87
CA VAL A 59 -21.33 -16.36 10.90
C VAL A 59 -20.40 -17.10 9.95
N GLN A 60 -20.52 -18.43 9.85
CA GLN A 60 -19.75 -19.21 8.88
C GLN A 60 -20.12 -18.82 7.45
N ASN A 61 -21.41 -18.62 7.16
CA ASN A 61 -21.87 -18.09 5.88
C ASN A 61 -21.36 -16.66 5.62
N ALA A 62 -21.38 -15.77 6.60
CA ALA A 62 -20.89 -14.39 6.45
C ALA A 62 -19.38 -14.32 6.17
N LEU A 63 -18.58 -15.18 6.83
CA LEU A 63 -17.15 -15.28 6.58
C LEU A 63 -16.85 -15.92 5.21
N ASN A 64 -17.55 -17.00 4.87
CA ASN A 64 -17.41 -17.64 3.55
C ASN A 64 -17.81 -16.67 2.41
N ALA A 65 -18.90 -15.92 2.57
CA ALA A 65 -19.33 -14.91 1.62
C ALA A 65 -18.27 -13.81 1.43
N GLN A 66 -17.65 -13.32 2.50
CA GLN A 66 -16.56 -12.34 2.41
C GLN A 66 -15.32 -12.91 1.73
N ILE A 67 -14.96 -14.17 2.02
CA ILE A 67 -13.81 -14.83 1.37
C ILE A 67 -14.07 -15.01 -0.13
N ASP A 68 -15.29 -15.39 -0.51
CA ASP A 68 -15.68 -15.55 -1.90
C ASP A 68 -15.72 -14.20 -2.65
N GLU A 69 -16.18 -13.14 -1.99
CA GLU A 69 -16.12 -11.77 -2.54
C GLU A 69 -14.66 -11.33 -2.77
N ILE A 70 -13.77 -11.57 -1.81
CA ILE A 70 -12.34 -11.27 -1.93
C ILE A 70 -11.74 -12.06 -3.11
N ARG A 71 -12.00 -13.37 -3.21
CA ARG A 71 -11.52 -14.20 -4.32
C ARG A 71 -12.04 -13.72 -5.68
N ALA A 72 -13.31 -13.32 -5.75
CA ALA A 72 -13.90 -12.75 -6.96
C ALA A 72 -13.25 -11.41 -7.32
N SER A 73 -12.93 -10.58 -6.33
CA SER A 73 -12.22 -9.31 -6.52
C SER A 73 -10.78 -9.54 -7.02
N GLU A 74 -10.06 -10.51 -6.46
CA GLU A 74 -8.71 -10.90 -6.90
C GLU A 74 -8.71 -11.43 -8.35
N ALA A 75 -9.70 -12.25 -8.71
CA ALA A 75 -9.84 -12.76 -10.07
C ALA A 75 -10.08 -11.62 -11.08
N LYS A 76 -10.97 -10.66 -10.73
CA LYS A 76 -11.22 -9.46 -11.56
C LYS A 76 -9.99 -8.56 -11.66
N LEU A 77 -9.24 -8.40 -10.57
CA LEU A 77 -8.00 -7.62 -10.58
C LEU A 77 -6.94 -8.28 -11.49
N LYS A 78 -6.78 -9.60 -11.41
CA LYS A 78 -5.86 -10.34 -12.30
C LYS A 78 -6.22 -10.17 -13.78
N THR A 79 -7.50 -10.27 -14.14
CA THR A 79 -7.92 -10.10 -15.54
C THR A 79 -7.73 -8.66 -16.01
N GLN A 80 -8.01 -7.66 -15.17
CA GLN A 80 -7.75 -6.25 -15.49
C GLN A 80 -6.25 -5.98 -15.70
N ILE A 81 -5.38 -6.55 -14.85
CA ILE A 81 -3.92 -6.41 -15.00
C ILE A 81 -3.46 -7.05 -16.31
N GLN A 82 -3.96 -8.23 -16.66
CA GLN A 82 -3.62 -8.88 -17.94
C GLN A 82 -4.08 -8.05 -19.14
N GLN A 83 -5.29 -7.50 -19.10
CA GLN A 83 -5.79 -6.60 -20.14
C GLN A 83 -5.00 -5.30 -20.23
N LEU A 84 -4.52 -4.78 -19.11
CA LEU A 84 -3.63 -3.61 -19.09
C LEU A 84 -2.28 -3.95 -19.73
N GLN A 85 -1.68 -5.10 -19.41
CA GLN A 85 -0.42 -5.54 -20.02
C GLN A 85 -0.54 -5.68 -21.55
N THR A 86 -1.62 -6.27 -22.06
CA THR A 86 -1.82 -6.41 -23.51
C THR A 86 -2.04 -5.07 -24.20
N LYS A 87 -2.81 -4.16 -23.58
CA LYS A 87 -2.98 -2.78 -24.08
C LYS A 87 -1.68 -1.99 -24.07
N LEU A 88 -0.86 -2.13 -23.03
CA LEU A 88 0.47 -1.49 -22.96
C LEU A 88 1.40 -2.01 -24.06
N TYR A 89 1.42 -3.32 -24.29
CA TYR A 89 2.21 -3.91 -25.38
C TYR A 89 1.75 -3.41 -26.76
N GLN A 90 0.44 -3.37 -27.02
CA GLN A 90 -0.10 -2.82 -28.28
C GLN A 90 0.21 -1.33 -28.43
N ALA A 91 0.07 -0.54 -27.37
CA ALA A 91 0.39 0.88 -27.38
C ALA A 91 1.88 1.13 -27.65
N GLU A 92 2.78 0.32 -27.08
CA GLU A 92 4.22 0.42 -27.35
C GLU A 92 4.53 0.12 -28.82
N GLN A 93 3.91 -0.94 -29.39
CA GLN A 93 4.09 -1.30 -30.80
C GLN A 93 3.60 -0.18 -31.72
N MET A 94 2.41 0.38 -31.46
CA MET A 94 1.87 1.50 -32.23
C MET A 94 2.76 2.76 -32.12
N ALA A 95 3.30 3.04 -30.93
CA ALA A 95 4.22 4.16 -30.72
C ALA A 95 5.52 3.98 -31.52
N ARG A 96 6.06 2.76 -31.58
CA ARG A 96 7.26 2.43 -32.36
C ARG A 96 7.01 2.58 -33.87
N THR A 97 5.88 2.07 -34.36
CA THR A 97 5.52 2.19 -35.79
C THR A 97 5.34 3.65 -36.18
N ASN A 98 4.57 4.42 -35.42
CA ASN A 98 4.40 5.86 -35.66
C ASN A 98 5.75 6.60 -35.64
N GLN A 99 6.64 6.27 -34.70
CA GLN A 99 7.97 6.89 -34.63
C GLN A 99 8.83 6.59 -35.86
N ASN A 100 8.81 5.35 -36.37
CA ASN A 100 9.55 4.98 -37.57
C ASN A 100 8.97 5.60 -38.84
N GLU A 101 7.65 5.70 -38.96
CA GLU A 101 6.99 6.45 -40.03
C GLU A 101 7.38 7.94 -40.00
N ILE A 102 7.51 8.49 -38.79
CA ILE A 102 7.95 9.88 -38.60
C ILE A 102 9.41 10.07 -39.03
N LEU A 103 10.29 9.18 -38.61
CA LEU A 103 11.71 9.24 -38.96
C LEU A 103 11.93 9.05 -40.48
N ASN A 104 11.16 8.17 -41.12
CA ASN A 104 11.25 7.94 -42.57
C ASN A 104 10.74 9.14 -43.39
N HIS A 105 9.68 9.85 -42.95
CA HIS A 105 9.23 11.04 -43.67
C HIS A 105 10.22 12.21 -43.58
N LEU A 106 11.10 12.25 -42.57
CA LEU A 106 12.13 13.27 -42.43
C LEU A 106 13.39 12.97 -43.25
N GLN A 107 13.62 11.69 -43.61
CA GLN A 107 14.72 11.26 -44.46
C GLN A 107 14.39 11.27 -45.97
N GLY A 108 13.10 11.23 -46.33
CA GLY A 108 12.65 11.41 -47.71
C GLY A 108 12.61 12.87 -48.12
N GLY A 109 13.75 13.41 -48.56
CA GLY A 109 13.81 14.74 -49.14
C GLY A 109 13.17 14.81 -50.53
N GLN A 110 12.25 15.76 -50.70
CA GLN A 110 11.74 16.35 -51.93
C GLN A 110 10.83 15.46 -52.80
N ASP A 111 9.52 15.60 -52.62
CA ASP A 111 8.62 15.91 -53.72
C ASP A 111 7.36 16.61 -53.17
N ALA A 112 7.08 17.78 -53.71
CA ALA A 112 6.05 18.68 -53.24
C ALA A 112 4.67 18.24 -53.75
N GLN A 113 3.75 17.92 -52.85
CA GLN A 113 2.32 18.06 -53.11
C GLN A 113 1.58 18.50 -51.85
N THR A 114 1.02 19.70 -51.92
CA THR A 114 0.32 20.41 -50.87
C THR A 114 -1.08 19.82 -50.66
N ASP A 115 -1.18 18.72 -49.93
CA ASP A 115 -2.45 18.33 -49.30
C ASP A 115 -2.47 18.86 -47.88
N SER A 116 -3.43 19.74 -47.62
CA SER A 116 -3.67 20.41 -46.35
C SER A 116 -3.73 19.40 -45.20
N ILE A 117 -2.61 19.22 -44.51
CA ILE A 117 -2.53 18.46 -43.27
C ILE A 117 -3.40 19.17 -42.26
N ASN A 118 -4.61 18.64 -42.04
CA ASN A 118 -5.45 19.02 -40.92
C ASN A 118 -4.75 18.52 -39.66
N LEU A 119 -3.82 19.32 -39.14
CA LEU A 119 -3.19 19.13 -37.84
C LEU A 119 -4.28 19.38 -36.80
N GLN A 120 -5.13 18.37 -36.61
CA GLN A 120 -5.93 18.26 -35.41
C GLN A 120 -4.93 18.03 -34.27
N TYR A 121 -4.41 19.12 -33.71
CA TYR A 121 -3.54 19.09 -32.55
C TYR A 121 -4.37 18.52 -31.40
N ASN A 122 -4.37 17.20 -31.26
CA ASN A 122 -4.96 16.52 -30.13
C ASN A 122 -4.03 16.76 -28.95
N THR A 123 -4.14 17.94 -28.35
CA THR A 123 -3.41 18.33 -27.16
C THR A 123 -3.96 17.51 -26.00
N ILE A 124 -3.35 16.34 -25.78
CA ILE A 124 -3.62 15.55 -24.60
C ILE A 124 -3.26 16.44 -23.40
N PRO A 125 -4.18 16.67 -22.43
CA PRO A 125 -3.85 17.47 -21.26
C PRO A 125 -2.65 16.83 -20.56
N LEU A 126 -1.69 17.66 -20.11
CA LEU A 126 -0.44 17.24 -19.45
C LEU A 126 -0.69 16.71 -18.01
N THR A 127 -1.76 15.97 -17.79
CA THR A 127 -2.36 15.69 -16.48
C THR A 127 -1.44 14.93 -15.53
N HIS A 128 -0.36 14.32 -16.01
CA HIS A 128 0.63 13.63 -15.18
C HIS A 128 2.08 13.82 -15.66
N GLN A 129 2.37 14.85 -16.47
CA GLN A 129 3.70 15.08 -17.06
C GLN A 129 4.39 16.34 -16.51
N PHE A 130 3.96 16.82 -15.33
CA PHE A 130 4.49 18.04 -14.73
C PHE A 130 6.00 18.00 -14.44
N PHE A 131 6.60 16.82 -14.35
CA PHE A 131 8.03 16.63 -14.13
C PHE A 131 8.87 16.77 -15.40
N LEU A 132 8.24 16.76 -16.59
CA LEU A 132 8.91 16.99 -17.87
C LEU A 132 8.95 18.49 -18.26
N LEU A 133 8.29 19.35 -17.49
CA LEU A 133 8.31 20.79 -17.72
C LEU A 133 9.62 21.40 -17.20
N GLY A 134 10.30 22.17 -18.05
CA GLY A 134 11.45 22.96 -17.63
C GLY A 134 11.11 24.02 -16.59
N ASP A 135 12.12 24.56 -15.91
CA ASP A 135 11.97 25.52 -14.81
C ASP A 135 11.16 26.77 -15.18
N TYR A 136 11.18 27.15 -16.46
CA TYR A 136 10.40 28.27 -16.99
C TYR A 136 8.89 28.00 -16.98
N ASP A 137 8.47 26.82 -17.46
CA ASP A 137 7.06 26.49 -17.68
C ASP A 137 6.38 26.02 -16.39
N LYS A 138 7.16 25.39 -15.49
CA LYS A 138 6.73 24.97 -14.15
C LYS A 138 6.15 26.11 -13.30
N LYS A 139 6.74 27.31 -13.38
CA LYS A 139 6.31 28.50 -12.60
C LYS A 139 4.96 29.06 -13.02
N ARG A 140 4.53 28.80 -14.26
CA ARG A 140 3.28 29.34 -14.81
C ARG A 140 2.14 28.30 -14.79
N ARG A 141 2.47 27.02 -14.87
CA ARG A 141 1.49 25.94 -15.07
C ARG A 141 1.13 25.17 -13.82
N LEU A 142 1.90 25.27 -12.74
CA LEU A 142 1.55 24.62 -11.49
C LEU A 142 0.71 25.54 -10.61
N PRO A 143 -0.31 25.02 -9.91
CA PRO A 143 -0.93 25.75 -8.82
C PRO A 143 0.15 26.09 -7.77
N PRO A 144 0.02 27.22 -7.06
CA PRO A 144 0.94 27.53 -5.97
C PRO A 144 0.97 26.36 -4.98
N ALA A 145 2.16 26.03 -4.47
CA ALA A 145 2.30 24.95 -3.51
C ALA A 145 1.36 25.18 -2.31
N PRO A 146 0.64 24.16 -1.84
CA PRO A 146 -0.30 24.32 -0.74
C PRO A 146 0.44 24.81 0.51
N PHE A 147 -0.17 25.76 1.23
CA PHE A 147 0.34 26.22 2.52
C PHE A 147 0.30 25.06 3.52
N LEU A 148 1.46 24.52 3.85
CA LEU A 148 1.60 23.60 4.98
C LEU A 148 1.57 24.45 6.26
N PRO A 149 0.63 24.22 7.20
CA PRO A 149 0.74 24.83 8.51
C PRO A 149 2.08 24.41 9.11
N ASN A 150 2.87 25.36 9.58
CA ASN A 150 4.23 25.09 10.05
C ASN A 150 4.17 24.33 11.40
N HIS A 151 4.02 23.00 11.39
CA HIS A 151 3.96 22.20 12.63
C HIS A 151 5.30 22.14 13.39
N LYS A 152 6.36 22.78 12.87
CA LYS A 152 7.68 22.83 13.51
C LYS A 152 8.03 24.15 14.19
N ALA A 153 7.13 25.14 14.21
CA ALA A 153 7.39 26.39 14.92
C ALA A 153 6.16 26.89 15.67
N ASP A 154 5.81 26.22 16.78
CA ASP A 154 5.26 26.95 17.93
C ASP A 154 5.40 26.13 19.23
N ARG A 155 6.58 26.20 19.85
CA ARG A 155 6.79 25.66 21.21
C ARG A 155 6.16 26.54 22.29
N LEU A 156 5.45 27.61 21.94
CA LEU A 156 4.94 28.61 22.88
C LEU A 156 3.41 28.72 22.96
N LEU A 157 2.65 27.96 22.15
CA LEU A 157 1.18 28.00 22.19
C LEU A 157 0.52 27.19 23.33
N TYR A 158 1.30 26.56 24.23
CA TYR A 158 0.76 25.80 25.38
C TYR A 158 1.43 26.14 26.73
N ARG A 159 1.88 27.39 26.93
CA ARG A 159 2.31 27.86 28.26
C ARG A 159 1.51 29.07 28.72
N ARG A 160 0.24 28.85 29.05
CA ARG A 160 -0.52 29.76 29.92
C ARG A 160 -1.61 28.99 30.66
N GLY A 161 -1.52 28.97 31.99
CA GLY A 161 -2.60 28.54 32.89
C GLY A 161 -2.21 27.47 33.91
N VAL A 162 -1.33 27.81 34.87
CA VAL A 162 -1.60 27.77 36.32
C VAL A 162 -0.78 28.88 36.96
#